data_AF-A0A3S5AUM5-F1
#
_entry.id   AF-A0A3S5AUM5-F1
#
_cell.length_a   1.000
_cell.length_b   1.000
_cell.length_c   1.000
_cell.angle_alpha   90.00
_cell.angle_beta   90.00
_cell.angle_gamma   90.00
#
_symmetry.space_group_name_H-M   'P 1'
#
loop_
_entity.id
_entity.type
_entity.pdbx_description
1 polymer ?
#
loop_
_entity_poly.entity_id
_entity_poly.type
_entity_poly.pdbx_seq_one_letter_code
_entity_poly.pdbx_strand_id
1 'polypeptide(L)'
;MMIPTPFYPQHYGYNEDIYVAERIRRKMAIAGTTLFLAFAMLNLCLALAALKRGNYLRRKLRTYLGSFSVPLGIFFVVAMDLIFFQRFNLDKLDVPPSDQVNVSLWINPPNFSKLTDYGSGSAGLVHGLSFAISIALTLIIFTEVSLNGITALKNKASKPGIFMADYAITMILFPILSGCLGWPFMSGATVRTMSHLSGLVVMDRKPPPGMPQRIIGTIEQRLSTLIVGVLVALSVFIGSALRFIPMAALYGMFLYMGVMGLRDLTFVKRCMILMKRRKHWKVSSMLTHFISPERIYI
;
A
#
# COMPACT_ATOMS: atom_id res chain seq x y z
N MET A 1 59.71 45.50 -16.64
CA MET A 1 58.94 45.74 -15.40
C MET A 1 57.74 44.80 -15.44
N MET A 2 57.88 43.58 -14.88
CA MET A 2 56.79 42.59 -14.84
C MET A 2 55.90 42.89 -13.64
N ILE A 3 54.59 42.99 -13.88
CA ILE A 3 53.57 43.12 -12.84
C ILE A 3 53.31 41.72 -12.28
N PRO A 4 53.32 41.49 -10.95
CA PRO A 4 52.97 40.19 -10.40
C PRO A 4 51.44 40.03 -10.42
N THR A 5 50.96 38.92 -10.99
CA THR A 5 49.57 38.49 -10.86
C THR A 5 49.32 37.97 -9.44
N PRO A 6 48.16 38.27 -8.81
CA PRO A 6 47.88 37.81 -7.45
C PRO A 6 47.65 36.30 -7.44
N PHE A 7 48.38 35.62 -6.56
CA PHE A 7 48.22 34.20 -6.24
C PHE A 7 46.92 34.03 -5.44
N TYR A 8 45.87 33.49 -6.04
CA TYR A 8 44.71 33.02 -5.28
C TYR A 8 45.05 31.65 -4.65
N PRO A 9 45.01 31.49 -3.32
CA PRO A 9 45.18 30.19 -2.72
C PRO A 9 43.97 29.30 -3.03
N GLN A 10 44.24 28.08 -3.47
CA GLN A 10 43.27 27.03 -3.75
C GLN A 10 42.60 26.54 -2.44
N HIS A 11 41.53 27.23 -2.00
CA HIS A 11 40.61 26.74 -0.97
C HIS A 11 39.57 25.78 -1.58
N TYR A 12 40.00 24.63 -2.10
CA TYR A 12 39.07 23.64 -2.69
C TYR A 12 38.42 22.71 -1.66
N GLY A 13 39.07 22.41 -0.52
CA GLY A 13 38.51 21.48 0.49
C GLY A 13 37.40 22.05 1.37
N TYR A 14 37.57 23.29 1.87
CA TYR A 14 36.63 23.90 2.83
C TYR A 14 35.24 24.18 2.23
N ASN A 15 35.20 24.56 0.95
CA ASN A 15 33.94 24.83 0.26
C ASN A 15 33.18 23.53 -0.05
N GLU A 16 33.87 22.46 -0.48
CA GLU A 16 33.28 21.13 -0.70
C GLU A 16 32.60 20.60 0.58
N ASP A 17 33.27 20.69 1.73
CA ASP A 17 32.72 20.23 3.01
C ASP A 17 31.46 21.01 3.42
N ILE A 18 31.42 22.32 3.17
CA ILE A 18 30.23 23.16 3.41
C ILE A 18 29.08 22.78 2.49
N TYR A 19 29.35 22.55 1.19
CA TYR A 19 28.33 22.13 0.23
C TYR A 19 27.77 20.75 0.56
N VAL A 20 28.63 19.81 0.98
CA VAL A 20 28.23 18.48 1.43
C VAL A 20 27.37 18.57 2.69
N ALA A 21 27.79 19.36 3.69
CA ALA A 21 27.03 19.57 4.91
C ALA A 21 25.65 20.21 4.64
N GLU A 22 25.57 21.18 3.74
CA GLU A 22 24.29 21.80 3.37
C GLU A 22 23.38 20.84 2.62
N ARG A 23 23.92 20.02 1.70
CA ARG A 23 23.16 18.97 1.01
C ARG A 23 22.59 17.96 2.00
N ILE A 24 23.39 17.54 2.99
CA ILE A 24 22.94 16.61 4.04
C ILE A 24 21.84 17.27 4.88
N ARG A 25 22.01 18.53 5.31
CA ARG A 25 20.98 19.29 6.04
C ARG A 25 19.67 19.39 5.25
N ARG A 26 19.73 19.71 3.96
CA ARG A 26 18.53 19.77 3.10
C ARG A 26 17.85 18.41 2.99
N LYS A 27 18.61 17.33 2.76
CA LYS A 27 18.06 15.96 2.73
C LYS A 27 17.40 15.57 4.06
N MET A 28 18.03 15.90 5.18
CA MET A 28 17.45 15.66 6.51
C MET A 28 16.18 16.49 6.74
N ALA A 29 16.14 17.74 6.30
CA ALA A 29 14.94 18.57 6.40
C ALA A 29 13.78 18.04 5.53
N ILE A 30 14.06 17.59 4.30
CA ILE A 30 13.08 16.93 3.42
C ILE A 30 12.59 15.63 4.06
N ALA A 31 13.49 14.79 4.59
CA ALA A 31 13.11 13.57 5.28
C ALA A 31 12.26 13.85 6.54
N GLY A 32 12.62 14.87 7.33
CA GLY A 32 11.87 15.26 8.52
C GLY A 32 10.47 15.79 8.19
N THR A 33 10.35 16.62 7.14
CA THR A 33 9.05 17.16 6.69
C THR A 33 8.18 16.09 6.05
N THR A 34 8.73 15.17 5.24
CA THR A 34 7.97 14.03 4.70
C THR A 34 7.44 13.14 5.82
N LEU A 35 8.26 12.83 6.83
CA LEU A 35 7.85 12.05 8.00
C LEU A 35 6.75 12.77 8.79
N PHE A 36 6.91 14.06 9.04
CA PHE A 36 5.91 14.88 9.73
C PHE A 36 4.56 14.85 9.01
N LEU A 37 4.55 15.09 7.70
CA LEU A 37 3.32 15.06 6.89
C LEU A 37 2.68 13.67 6.85
N ALA A 38 3.48 12.62 6.76
CA ALA A 38 2.98 11.24 6.80
C ALA A 38 2.30 10.92 8.14
N PHE A 39 2.91 11.31 9.27
CA PHE A 39 2.30 11.16 10.59
C PHE A 39 1.08 12.06 10.79
N ALA A 40 1.09 13.29 10.29
CA ALA A 40 -0.06 14.18 10.35
C ALA A 40 -1.26 13.57 9.60
N MET A 41 -1.02 13.01 8.42
CA MET A 41 -2.03 12.27 7.66
C MET A 41 -2.54 11.05 8.42
N LEU A 42 -1.65 10.24 8.99
CA LEU A 42 -2.05 9.08 9.79
C LEU A 42 -3.00 9.51 10.91
N ASN A 43 -2.63 10.52 11.69
CA ASN A 43 -3.42 11.01 12.81
C ASN A 43 -4.78 11.53 12.36
N LEU A 44 -4.84 12.28 11.26
CA LEU A 44 -6.10 12.74 10.68
C LEU A 44 -6.99 11.56 10.25
N CYS A 45 -6.44 10.59 9.52
CA CYS A 45 -7.18 9.41 9.08
C CYS A 45 -7.70 8.58 10.27
N LEU A 46 -6.89 8.42 11.33
CA LEU A 46 -7.29 7.74 12.56
C LEU A 46 -8.40 8.51 13.30
N ALA A 47 -8.32 9.84 13.36
CA ALA A 47 -9.35 10.69 13.96
C ALA A 47 -10.67 10.59 13.20
N LEU A 48 -10.65 10.66 11.87
CA LEU A 48 -11.84 10.48 11.03
C LEU A 48 -12.44 9.06 11.17
N ALA A 49 -11.58 8.04 11.26
CA ALA A 49 -12.02 6.67 11.52
C ALA A 49 -12.61 6.49 12.92
N ALA A 50 -12.11 7.21 13.93
CA ALA A 50 -12.66 7.23 15.28
C ALA A 50 -14.01 7.96 15.33
N LEU A 51 -14.14 9.08 14.61
CA LEU A 51 -15.37 9.85 14.47
C LEU A 51 -16.50 9.02 13.86
N LYS A 52 -16.20 8.14 12.90
CA LYS A 52 -17.16 7.16 12.35
C LYS A 52 -17.79 6.30 13.45
N ARG A 53 -17.00 5.87 14.45
CA ARG A 53 -17.45 5.02 15.57
C ARG A 53 -18.05 5.82 16.73
N GLY A 54 -17.64 7.08 16.89
CA GLY A 54 -18.08 7.95 17.97
C GLY A 54 -19.54 8.39 17.88
N ASN A 55 -19.97 9.13 18.90
CA ASN A 55 -21.35 9.64 19.02
C ASN A 55 -21.50 11.10 18.58
N TYR A 56 -20.41 11.73 18.11
CA TYR A 56 -20.40 13.10 17.63
C TYR A 56 -20.86 13.18 16.16
N LEU A 57 -21.47 14.31 15.79
CA LEU A 57 -22.04 14.61 14.47
C LEU A 57 -23.25 13.75 14.04
N ARG A 58 -23.99 14.25 13.03
CA ARG A 58 -25.11 13.53 12.42
C ARG A 58 -24.61 12.25 11.74
N ARG A 59 -25.38 11.16 11.87
CA ARG A 59 -25.02 9.81 11.41
C ARG A 59 -24.53 9.73 9.95
N LYS A 60 -25.21 10.42 9.03
CA LYS A 60 -24.82 10.46 7.61
C LYS A 60 -23.43 11.08 7.44
N LEU A 61 -23.21 12.26 8.04
CA LEU A 61 -21.94 12.99 7.93
C LEU A 61 -20.75 12.21 8.50
N ARG A 62 -20.86 11.64 9.71
CA ARG A 62 -19.76 10.82 10.28
C ARG A 62 -19.44 9.57 9.45
N THR A 63 -20.44 9.03 8.74
CA THR A 63 -20.26 7.86 7.88
C THR A 63 -19.51 8.24 6.61
N TYR A 64 -19.85 9.39 6.00
CA TYR A 64 -19.11 9.91 4.85
C TYR A 64 -17.68 10.27 5.23
N LEU A 65 -17.47 11.08 6.28
CA LEU A 65 -16.13 11.48 6.73
C LEU A 65 -15.23 10.29 7.06
N GLY A 66 -15.79 9.24 7.68
CA GLY A 66 -15.04 8.03 8.00
C GLY A 66 -14.76 7.13 6.80
N SER A 67 -15.61 7.12 5.78
CA SER A 67 -15.40 6.34 4.55
C SER A 67 -14.49 7.05 3.55
N PHE A 68 -14.44 8.38 3.56
CA PHE A 68 -13.53 9.21 2.76
C PHE A 68 -12.26 9.62 3.51
N SER A 69 -11.91 8.93 4.61
CA SER A 69 -10.76 9.33 5.44
C SER A 69 -9.44 9.37 4.67
N VAL A 70 -9.19 8.37 3.81
CA VAL A 70 -7.96 8.30 3.01
C VAL A 70 -7.90 9.40 1.93
N PRO A 71 -8.92 9.57 1.05
CA PRO A 71 -8.93 10.70 0.10
C PRO A 71 -8.81 12.07 0.76
N LEU A 72 -9.52 12.30 1.88
CA LEU A 72 -9.42 13.55 2.64
C LEU A 72 -8.03 13.75 3.25
N GLY A 73 -7.38 12.68 3.69
CA GLY A 73 -6.01 12.71 4.17
C GLY A 73 -5.01 13.09 3.08
N ILE A 74 -5.17 12.55 1.87
CA ILE A 74 -4.31 12.93 0.72
C ILE A 74 -4.50 14.41 0.39
N PHE A 75 -5.75 14.88 0.30
CA PHE A 75 -6.05 16.29 0.06
C PHE A 75 -5.45 17.19 1.14
N PHE A 76 -5.54 16.78 2.41
CA PHE A 76 -4.94 17.51 3.53
C PHE A 76 -3.42 17.64 3.39
N VAL A 77 -2.70 16.56 3.05
CA VAL A 77 -1.25 16.62 2.87
C VAL A 77 -0.86 17.48 1.68
N VAL A 78 -1.58 17.37 0.56
CA VAL A 78 -1.35 18.23 -0.61
C VAL A 78 -1.56 19.70 -0.24
N ALA A 79 -2.62 20.03 0.50
CA ALA A 79 -2.86 21.40 0.96
C ALA A 79 -1.76 21.89 1.92
N MET A 80 -1.30 21.06 2.85
CA MET A 80 -0.20 21.41 3.75
C MET A 80 1.11 21.64 2.99
N ASP A 81 1.43 20.80 2.02
CA ASP A 81 2.62 20.95 1.18
C ASP A 81 2.58 22.27 0.40
N LEU A 82 1.45 22.58 -0.24
CA LEU A 82 1.29 23.78 -1.04
C LEU A 82 1.31 25.08 -0.20
N ILE A 83 0.77 25.08 1.02
CA ILE A 83 0.67 26.29 1.86
C ILE A 83 1.94 26.52 2.70
N PHE A 84 2.46 25.46 3.33
CA PHE A 84 3.52 25.60 4.35
C PHE A 84 4.88 25.06 3.91
N PHE A 85 4.93 24.00 3.10
CA PHE A 85 6.17 23.27 2.82
C PHE A 85 6.68 23.41 1.37
N GLN A 86 6.10 24.31 0.58
CA GLN A 86 6.46 24.56 -0.81
C GLN A 86 7.97 24.80 -1.01
N ARG A 87 8.65 25.40 -0.03
CA ARG A 87 10.10 25.69 -0.07
C ARG A 87 10.99 24.46 0.06
N PHE A 88 10.50 23.36 0.65
CA PHE A 88 11.30 22.15 0.84
C PHE A 88 11.36 21.28 -0.42
N ASN A 89 10.48 21.52 -1.39
CA ASN A 89 10.38 20.78 -2.66
C ASN A 89 10.40 19.26 -2.46
N LEU A 90 9.37 18.76 -1.78
CA LEU A 90 9.23 17.33 -1.46
C LEU A 90 9.15 16.49 -2.73
N ASP A 91 9.68 15.26 -2.65
CA ASP A 91 9.52 14.27 -3.71
C ASP A 91 8.03 14.00 -3.94
N LYS A 92 7.59 14.16 -5.18
CA LYS A 92 6.20 13.96 -5.61
C LYS A 92 6.07 12.67 -6.41
N LEU A 93 4.83 12.26 -6.65
CA LEU A 93 4.57 11.03 -7.39
C LEU A 93 5.22 11.07 -8.78
N ASP A 94 6.09 10.11 -9.04
CA ASP A 94 6.83 9.98 -10.29
C ASP A 94 5.98 9.24 -11.33
N VAL A 95 5.11 9.98 -12.00
CA VAL A 95 4.36 9.52 -13.19
C VAL A 95 4.94 10.25 -14.39
N PRO A 96 5.20 9.60 -15.55
CA PRO A 96 5.60 10.33 -16.76
C PRO A 96 4.55 11.41 -17.12
N PRO A 97 4.96 12.57 -17.67
CA PRO A 97 3.99 13.54 -18.16
C PRO A 97 3.23 12.94 -19.35
N SER A 98 2.00 13.40 -19.57
CA SER A 98 1.13 12.94 -20.66
C SER A 98 1.82 12.91 -22.02
N ASP A 99 2.75 13.83 -22.23
CA ASP A 99 3.38 14.08 -23.52
C ASP A 99 4.56 13.13 -23.80
N GLN A 100 5.06 12.42 -22.79
CA GLN A 100 6.18 11.47 -22.89
C GLN A 100 5.69 10.01 -22.81
N VAL A 101 4.39 9.77 -22.91
CA VAL A 101 3.82 8.41 -22.85
C VAL A 101 4.16 7.67 -24.14
N ASN A 102 5.15 6.77 -24.06
CA ASN A 102 5.46 5.90 -25.18
C ASN A 102 4.57 4.64 -25.14
N VAL A 103 3.52 4.64 -25.95
CA VAL A 103 2.58 3.52 -26.10
C VAL A 103 3.28 2.26 -26.61
N SER A 104 4.40 2.38 -27.33
CA SER A 104 5.16 1.23 -27.80
C SER A 104 5.78 0.40 -26.67
N LEU A 105 5.93 0.97 -25.46
CA LEU A 105 6.42 0.25 -24.29
C LEU A 105 5.33 -0.59 -23.61
N TRP A 106 4.05 -0.43 -23.99
CA TRP A 106 2.96 -1.19 -23.39
C TRP A 106 2.96 -2.64 -23.84
N ILE A 107 3.54 -2.92 -25.00
CA ILE A 107 3.72 -4.27 -25.55
C ILE A 107 5.17 -4.38 -25.95
N ASN A 108 5.98 -5.04 -25.11
CA ASN A 108 7.38 -5.31 -25.36
C ASN A 108 7.58 -6.82 -25.48
N PRO A 109 7.30 -7.42 -26.65
CA PRO A 109 7.39 -8.86 -26.81
C PRO A 109 8.86 -9.31 -26.76
N PRO A 110 9.13 -10.51 -26.24
CA PRO A 110 10.49 -11.03 -26.16
C PRO A 110 11.09 -11.15 -27.56
N ASN A 111 12.33 -10.73 -27.72
CA ASN A 111 13.01 -10.85 -29.00
C ASN A 111 13.41 -12.30 -29.25
N PHE A 112 12.63 -13.00 -30.09
CA PHE A 112 12.84 -14.41 -30.38
C PHE A 112 14.19 -14.74 -31.01
N SER A 113 14.83 -13.78 -31.69
CA SER A 113 16.14 -14.00 -32.29
C SER A 113 17.27 -14.08 -31.26
N LYS A 114 17.04 -13.61 -30.03
CA LYS A 114 18.02 -13.60 -28.93
C LYS A 114 17.73 -14.67 -27.87
N LEU A 115 16.81 -15.61 -28.10
CA LEU A 115 16.47 -16.63 -27.11
C LEU A 115 17.66 -17.51 -26.70
N THR A 116 18.62 -17.69 -27.60
CA THR A 116 19.83 -18.51 -27.37
C THR A 116 21.05 -17.67 -26.99
N ASP A 117 20.89 -16.35 -26.87
CA ASP A 117 21.97 -15.46 -26.44
C ASP A 117 21.99 -15.39 -24.91
N TYR A 118 22.74 -16.30 -24.30
CA TYR A 118 22.89 -16.41 -22.84
C TYR A 118 23.95 -15.45 -22.27
N GLY A 119 24.51 -14.55 -23.10
CA GLY A 119 25.60 -13.66 -22.71
C GLY A 119 26.83 -14.43 -22.22
N SER A 120 27.33 -14.09 -21.04
CA SER A 120 28.49 -14.75 -20.41
C SER A 120 28.15 -16.01 -19.60
N GLY A 121 26.87 -16.37 -19.49
CA GLY A 121 26.42 -17.52 -18.71
C GLY A 121 26.34 -18.80 -19.55
N SER A 122 26.59 -19.96 -18.93
CA SER A 122 26.29 -21.24 -19.58
C SER A 122 24.78 -21.45 -19.68
N ALA A 123 24.30 -22.03 -20.79
CA ALA A 123 22.87 -22.27 -21.01
C ALA A 123 22.23 -23.06 -19.85
N GLY A 124 22.93 -24.07 -19.33
CA GLY A 124 22.47 -24.87 -18.19
C GLY A 124 22.26 -24.05 -16.91
N LEU A 125 23.13 -23.07 -16.64
CA LEU A 125 23.00 -22.20 -15.46
C LEU A 125 21.83 -21.23 -15.61
N VAL A 126 21.64 -20.65 -16.80
CA VAL A 126 20.52 -19.72 -17.07
C VAL A 126 19.17 -20.44 -16.99
N HIS A 127 19.04 -21.61 -17.62
CA HIS A 127 17.82 -22.43 -17.55
C HIS A 127 17.55 -22.93 -16.13
N GLY A 128 18.58 -23.40 -15.43
CA GLY A 128 18.47 -23.85 -14.04
C GLY A 128 18.02 -22.74 -13.09
N LEU A 129 18.60 -21.54 -13.21
CA LEU A 129 18.21 -20.39 -12.41
C LEU A 129 16.78 -19.93 -12.74
N SER A 130 16.42 -19.89 -14.02
CA SER A 130 15.07 -19.51 -14.46
C SER A 130 14.01 -20.48 -13.91
N PHE A 131 14.31 -21.79 -13.91
CA PHE A 131 13.44 -22.80 -13.32
C PHE A 131 13.29 -22.62 -11.79
N ALA A 132 14.40 -22.38 -11.08
CA ALA A 132 14.37 -22.12 -9.64
C ALA A 132 13.54 -20.86 -9.30
N ILE A 133 13.72 -19.77 -10.05
CA ILE A 133 12.93 -18.53 -9.90
C ILE A 133 11.46 -18.81 -10.19
N SER A 134 11.15 -19.58 -11.24
CA SER A 134 9.76 -19.93 -11.60
C SER A 134 9.07 -20.71 -10.48
N ILE A 135 9.75 -21.69 -9.87
CA ILE A 135 9.20 -22.43 -8.72
C ILE A 135 8.93 -21.47 -7.56
N ALA A 136 9.90 -20.62 -7.21
CA ALA A 136 9.75 -19.66 -6.11
C ALA A 136 8.57 -18.69 -6.36
N LEU A 137 8.47 -18.13 -7.56
CA LEU A 137 7.37 -17.23 -7.95
C LEU A 137 6.03 -17.95 -7.92
N THR A 138 5.95 -19.18 -8.44
CA THR A 138 4.70 -19.96 -8.43
C THR A 138 4.21 -20.19 -7.01
N LEU A 139 5.12 -20.56 -6.09
CA LEU A 139 4.79 -20.75 -4.67
C LEU A 139 4.31 -19.44 -4.01
N ILE A 140 4.98 -18.32 -4.28
CA ILE A 140 4.57 -17.01 -3.74
C ILE A 140 3.19 -16.62 -4.26
N ILE A 141 2.96 -16.65 -5.58
CA ILE A 141 1.66 -16.30 -6.14
C ILE A 141 0.58 -17.25 -5.62
N PHE A 142 0.90 -18.53 -5.41
CA PHE A 142 -0.08 -19.54 -4.99
C PHE A 142 -0.54 -19.28 -3.57
N THR A 143 0.42 -19.04 -2.68
CA THR A 143 0.14 -18.71 -1.28
C THR A 143 -0.62 -17.40 -1.18
N GLU A 144 -0.26 -16.36 -1.94
CA GLU A 144 -0.97 -15.08 -1.91
C GLU A 144 -2.41 -15.18 -2.42
N VAL A 145 -2.66 -15.86 -3.55
CA VAL A 145 -4.02 -16.03 -4.09
C VAL A 145 -4.88 -16.85 -3.11
N SER A 146 -4.31 -17.91 -2.52
CA SER A 146 -4.97 -18.70 -1.47
C SER A 146 -5.40 -17.84 -0.28
N LEU A 147 -4.47 -17.04 0.24
CA LEU A 147 -4.70 -16.16 1.40
C LEU A 147 -5.77 -15.09 1.10
N ASN A 148 -5.75 -14.51 -0.10
CA ASN A 148 -6.73 -13.54 -0.53
C ASN A 148 -8.15 -14.14 -0.63
N GLY A 149 -8.28 -15.32 -1.25
CA GLY A 149 -9.57 -15.98 -1.38
C GLY A 149 -10.18 -16.37 -0.04
N ILE A 150 -9.37 -16.90 0.88
CA ILE A 150 -9.81 -17.20 2.27
C ILE A 150 -10.25 -15.93 2.99
N THR A 151 -9.48 -14.84 2.83
CA THR A 151 -9.79 -13.55 3.45
C THR A 151 -11.12 -12.98 2.96
N ALA A 152 -11.43 -13.11 1.67
CA ALA A 152 -12.69 -12.66 1.09
C ALA A 152 -13.90 -13.43 1.66
N LEU A 153 -13.77 -14.74 1.83
CA LEU A 153 -14.85 -15.60 2.34
C LEU A 153 -15.11 -15.40 3.85
N LYS A 154 -14.10 -14.99 4.63
CA LYS A 154 -14.20 -14.78 6.08
C LYS A 154 -15.35 -13.83 6.48
N ASN A 155 -15.69 -12.86 5.64
CA ASN A 155 -16.67 -11.81 5.95
C ASN A 155 -18.11 -12.17 5.52
N LYS A 156 -18.46 -13.47 5.51
CA LYS A 156 -19.79 -13.98 5.15
C LYS A 156 -20.20 -13.53 3.73
N ALA A 157 -19.36 -13.84 2.76
CA ALA A 157 -19.71 -13.72 1.34
C ALA A 157 -20.92 -14.62 1.04
N SER A 158 -21.80 -14.17 0.14
CA SER A 158 -23.02 -14.90 -0.21
C SER A 158 -22.81 -15.91 -1.31
N LYS A 159 -21.83 -15.70 -2.20
CA LYS A 159 -21.53 -16.61 -3.31
C LYS A 159 -20.35 -17.53 -2.97
N PRO A 160 -20.34 -18.76 -3.52
CA PRO A 160 -19.20 -19.66 -3.36
C PRO A 160 -17.96 -19.07 -4.04
N GLY A 161 -16.80 -19.21 -3.39
CA GLY A 161 -15.51 -18.80 -3.97
C GLY A 161 -15.09 -19.74 -5.09
N ILE A 162 -14.69 -19.20 -6.24
CA ILE A 162 -14.22 -19.98 -7.40
C ILE A 162 -12.69 -20.00 -7.42
N PHE A 163 -12.10 -20.63 -6.40
CA PHE A 163 -10.63 -20.68 -6.24
C PHE A 163 -9.91 -21.25 -7.47
N MET A 164 -10.51 -22.24 -8.14
CA MET A 164 -9.89 -22.88 -9.31
C MET A 164 -9.80 -21.93 -10.50
N ALA A 165 -10.79 -21.06 -10.69
CA ALA A 165 -10.74 -20.04 -11.75
C ALA A 165 -9.69 -18.98 -11.42
N ASP A 166 -9.58 -18.58 -10.15
CA ASP A 166 -8.56 -17.62 -9.71
C ASP A 166 -7.15 -18.19 -9.97
N TYR A 167 -6.90 -19.46 -9.63
CA TYR A 167 -5.62 -20.11 -9.95
C TYR A 167 -5.37 -20.23 -11.45
N ALA A 168 -6.36 -20.64 -12.24
CA ALA A 168 -6.19 -20.74 -13.69
C ALA A 168 -5.81 -19.38 -14.32
N ILE A 169 -6.41 -18.30 -13.84
CA ILE A 169 -6.10 -16.95 -14.31
C ILE A 169 -4.71 -16.51 -13.85
N THR A 170 -4.37 -16.65 -12.55
CA THR A 170 -3.13 -16.10 -12.00
C THR A 170 -1.89 -16.96 -12.23
N MET A 171 -2.04 -18.29 -12.37
CA MET A 171 -0.93 -19.23 -12.54
C MET A 171 -0.63 -19.58 -13.99
N ILE A 172 -1.65 -19.54 -14.85
CA ILE A 172 -1.52 -19.98 -16.24
C ILE A 172 -1.65 -18.77 -17.16
N LEU A 173 -2.83 -18.14 -17.18
CA LEU A 173 -3.13 -17.10 -18.17
C LEU A 173 -2.25 -15.86 -17.99
N PHE A 174 -2.15 -15.32 -16.78
CA PHE A 174 -1.44 -14.06 -16.53
C PHE A 174 0.08 -14.17 -16.70
N PRO A 175 0.77 -15.24 -16.25
CA PRO A 175 2.19 -15.42 -16.51
C PRO A 175 2.52 -15.58 -18.00
N ILE A 176 1.68 -16.30 -18.77
CA ILE A 176 1.84 -16.43 -20.22
C ILE A 176 1.69 -15.05 -20.88
N LEU A 177 0.63 -14.29 -20.55
CA LEU A 177 0.43 -12.94 -21.06
C LEU A 177 1.60 -12.01 -20.69
N SER A 178 2.09 -12.10 -19.45
CA SER A 178 3.22 -11.29 -18.97
C SER A 178 4.50 -11.59 -19.75
N GLY A 179 4.77 -12.87 -20.01
CA GLY A 179 5.91 -13.30 -20.82
C GLY A 179 5.81 -12.86 -22.29
N CYS A 180 4.62 -12.87 -22.88
CA CYS A 180 4.41 -12.47 -24.27
C CYS A 180 4.38 -10.94 -24.47
N LEU A 181 3.88 -10.18 -23.49
CA LEU A 181 3.70 -8.73 -23.59
C LEU A 181 4.80 -7.93 -22.90
N GLY A 182 5.68 -8.58 -22.12
CA GLY A 182 6.71 -7.93 -21.32
C GLY A 182 6.18 -7.26 -20.06
N TRP A 183 4.99 -7.67 -19.57
CA TRP A 183 4.41 -7.12 -18.34
C TRP A 183 5.04 -7.74 -17.09
N PRO A 184 5.05 -7.03 -15.95
CA PRO A 184 5.48 -7.61 -14.70
C PRO A 184 4.47 -8.68 -14.25
N PHE A 185 4.97 -9.76 -13.65
CA PHE A 185 4.12 -10.74 -13.00
C PHE A 185 3.31 -10.08 -11.87
N MET A 186 2.02 -10.38 -11.81
CA MET A 186 1.12 -9.86 -10.79
C MET A 186 0.64 -10.98 -9.88
N SER A 187 0.39 -10.62 -8.63
CA SER A 187 -0.13 -11.48 -7.60
C SER A 187 -1.25 -10.80 -6.81
N GLY A 188 -1.89 -11.54 -5.91
CA GLY A 188 -2.96 -11.01 -5.09
C GLY A 188 -2.45 -10.11 -3.96
N ALA A 189 -2.98 -8.89 -3.83
CA ALA A 189 -2.54 -7.93 -2.82
C ALA A 189 -3.42 -7.94 -1.55
N THR A 190 -3.00 -8.67 -0.50
CA THR A 190 -3.80 -8.90 0.74
C THR A 190 -4.30 -7.62 1.41
N VAL A 191 -3.45 -6.61 1.60
CA VAL A 191 -3.85 -5.34 2.24
C VAL A 191 -4.88 -4.59 1.39
N ARG A 192 -4.72 -4.63 0.06
CA ARG A 192 -5.67 -4.01 -0.89
C ARG A 192 -7.01 -4.74 -0.87
N THR A 193 -6.99 -6.07 -0.91
CA THR A 193 -8.18 -6.93 -0.80
C THR A 193 -8.94 -6.66 0.49
N MET A 194 -8.24 -6.63 1.64
CA MET A 194 -8.86 -6.35 2.94
C MET A 194 -9.46 -4.93 3.00
N SER A 195 -8.75 -3.93 2.48
CA SER A 195 -9.20 -2.54 2.49
C SER A 195 -10.45 -2.36 1.60
N HIS A 196 -10.46 -2.94 0.41
CA HIS A 196 -11.61 -2.93 -0.49
C HIS A 196 -12.82 -3.66 0.12
N LEU A 197 -12.58 -4.85 0.68
CA LEU A 197 -13.61 -5.64 1.36
C LEU A 197 -14.21 -4.90 2.56
N SER A 198 -13.40 -4.15 3.32
CA SER A 198 -13.88 -3.37 4.47
C SER A 198 -14.90 -2.29 4.09
N GLY A 199 -14.88 -1.81 2.83
CA GLY A 199 -15.87 -0.89 2.28
C GLY A 199 -17.18 -1.57 1.87
N LEU A 200 -17.17 -2.89 1.69
CA LEU A 200 -18.30 -3.70 1.21
C LEU A 200 -19.05 -4.44 2.31
N VAL A 201 -18.45 -4.51 3.51
CA VAL A 201 -19.01 -5.18 4.66
C VAL A 201 -20.21 -4.40 5.23
N VAL A 202 -21.33 -5.12 5.41
CA VAL A 202 -22.53 -4.61 6.07
C VAL A 202 -22.48 -4.94 7.55
N MET A 203 -22.38 -3.89 8.37
CA MET A 203 -22.40 -3.99 9.82
C MET A 203 -23.83 -3.93 10.36
N ASP A 204 -24.06 -4.63 11.48
CA ASP A 204 -25.33 -4.59 12.18
C ASP A 204 -25.71 -3.18 12.64
N ARG A 205 -26.94 -2.77 12.28
CA ARG A 205 -27.47 -1.43 12.51
C ARG A 205 -28.04 -1.25 13.91
N LYS A 206 -28.46 -2.33 14.57
CA LYS A 206 -29.07 -2.32 15.90
C LYS A 206 -28.54 -3.50 16.73
N PRO A 207 -27.24 -3.50 17.08
CA PRO A 207 -26.73 -4.52 17.98
C PRO A 207 -27.45 -4.41 19.33
N PRO A 208 -27.68 -5.55 20.03
CA PRO A 208 -28.14 -5.53 21.40
C PRO A 208 -27.24 -4.64 22.29
N PRO A 209 -27.81 -3.91 23.27
CA PRO A 209 -27.02 -3.05 24.15
C PRO A 209 -25.90 -3.86 24.82
N GLY A 210 -24.67 -3.34 24.75
CA GLY A 210 -23.48 -3.99 25.29
C GLY A 210 -22.77 -4.97 24.35
N MET A 211 -23.33 -5.29 23.17
CA MET A 211 -22.63 -6.11 22.17
C MET A 211 -21.95 -5.24 21.09
N PRO A 212 -20.72 -5.60 20.64
CA PRO A 212 -20.10 -4.93 19.52
C PRO A 212 -20.88 -5.18 18.23
N GLN A 213 -20.83 -4.22 17.30
CA GLN A 213 -21.44 -4.37 15.97
C GLN A 213 -20.85 -5.60 15.27
N ARG A 214 -21.72 -6.51 14.83
CA ARG A 214 -21.34 -7.73 14.11
C ARG A 214 -21.43 -7.53 12.60
N ILE A 215 -20.64 -8.30 11.87
CA ILE A 215 -20.73 -8.38 10.40
C ILE A 215 -21.94 -9.23 10.05
N ILE A 216 -22.90 -8.66 9.32
CA ILE A 216 -24.09 -9.36 8.84
C ILE A 216 -23.77 -10.10 7.54
N GLY A 217 -23.11 -9.42 6.60
CA GLY A 217 -22.75 -9.97 5.29
C GLY A 217 -21.90 -8.98 4.48
N THR A 218 -21.53 -9.38 3.27
CA THR A 218 -20.74 -8.57 2.34
C THR A 218 -21.52 -8.32 1.05
N ILE A 219 -21.51 -7.08 0.56
CA ILE A 219 -22.06 -6.74 -0.76
C ILE A 219 -21.02 -7.07 -1.83
N GLU A 220 -21.34 -8.03 -2.70
CA GLU A 220 -20.46 -8.45 -3.78
C GLU A 220 -20.73 -7.65 -5.05
N GLN A 221 -19.73 -6.93 -5.54
CA GLN A 221 -19.81 -6.13 -6.77
C GLN A 221 -18.58 -6.37 -7.65
N ARG A 222 -18.78 -6.35 -8.97
CA ARG A 222 -17.69 -6.40 -9.96
C ARG A 222 -17.30 -5.02 -10.49
N LEU A 223 -18.23 -4.07 -10.41
CA LEU A 223 -18.10 -2.75 -11.02
C LEU A 223 -17.01 -1.89 -10.36
N SER A 224 -16.85 -1.93 -9.05
CA SER A 224 -15.84 -1.10 -8.38
C SER A 224 -14.41 -1.48 -8.79
N THR A 225 -14.12 -2.77 -8.93
CA THR A 225 -12.81 -3.24 -9.41
C THR A 225 -12.58 -2.85 -10.87
N LEU A 226 -13.61 -2.93 -11.73
CA LEU A 226 -13.55 -2.47 -13.11
C LEU A 226 -13.24 -0.97 -13.18
N ILE A 227 -13.97 -0.15 -12.41
CA ILE A 227 -13.77 1.31 -12.35
C ILE A 227 -12.35 1.64 -11.90
N VAL A 228 -11.84 0.99 -10.84
CA VAL A 228 -10.46 1.20 -10.38
C VAL A 228 -9.46 0.82 -11.48
N GLY A 229 -9.65 -0.30 -12.18
CA GLY A 229 -8.79 -0.71 -13.29
C GLY A 229 -8.77 0.32 -14.43
N VAL A 230 -9.94 0.82 -14.82
CA VAL A 230 -10.06 1.88 -15.84
C VAL A 230 -9.40 3.17 -15.36
N LEU A 231 -9.59 3.58 -14.12
CA LEU A 231 -8.94 4.77 -13.56
C LEU A 231 -7.42 4.64 -13.50
N VAL A 232 -6.88 3.46 -13.19
CA VAL A 232 -5.44 3.20 -13.24
C VAL A 232 -4.92 3.29 -14.68
N ALA A 233 -5.63 2.74 -15.66
CA ALA A 233 -5.26 2.88 -17.06
C ALA A 233 -5.31 4.34 -17.53
N LEU A 234 -6.34 5.09 -17.15
CA LEU A 234 -6.49 6.51 -17.46
C LEU A 234 -5.49 7.40 -16.72
N SER A 235 -4.91 6.94 -15.61
CA SER A 235 -3.96 7.73 -14.80
C SER A 235 -2.71 8.13 -15.58
N VAL A 236 -2.35 7.36 -16.61
CA VAL A 236 -1.23 7.66 -17.53
C VAL A 236 -1.48 8.99 -18.26
N PHE A 237 -2.73 9.28 -18.62
CA PHE A 237 -3.10 10.54 -19.30
C PHE A 237 -3.24 11.73 -18.32
N ILE A 238 -3.46 11.45 -17.03
CA ILE A 238 -3.67 12.46 -15.97
C ILE A 238 -2.38 12.66 -15.14
N GLY A 239 -1.23 12.19 -15.64
CA GLY A 239 0.05 12.22 -14.93
C GLY A 239 0.46 13.61 -14.43
N SER A 240 0.14 14.67 -15.19
CA SER A 240 0.42 16.07 -14.81
C SER A 240 -0.29 16.50 -13.51
N ALA A 241 -1.54 16.06 -13.30
CA ALA A 241 -2.27 16.36 -12.07
C ALA A 241 -1.86 15.44 -10.90
N LEU A 242 -1.51 14.18 -11.20
CA LEU A 242 -1.06 13.22 -10.17
C LEU A 242 0.28 13.62 -9.54
N ARG A 243 1.13 14.32 -10.29
CA ARG A 243 2.41 14.88 -9.81
C ARG A 243 2.27 15.95 -8.72
N PHE A 244 1.07 16.46 -8.44
CA PHE A 244 0.90 17.36 -7.28
C PHE A 244 0.89 16.60 -5.95
N ILE A 245 0.75 15.28 -5.96
CA ILE A 245 0.69 14.48 -4.75
C ILE A 245 2.11 14.21 -4.22
N PRO A 246 2.49 14.71 -3.04
CA PRO A 246 3.79 14.40 -2.45
C PRO A 246 3.85 12.94 -1.99
N MET A 247 5.03 12.32 -2.09
CA MET A 247 5.26 10.93 -1.64
C MET A 247 4.93 10.74 -0.15
N ALA A 248 5.05 11.80 0.66
CA ALA A 248 4.64 11.81 2.06
C ALA A 248 3.17 11.36 2.28
N ALA A 249 2.26 11.72 1.37
CA ALA A 249 0.86 11.32 1.44
C ALA A 249 0.69 9.80 1.23
N LEU A 250 1.47 9.21 0.33
CA LEU A 250 1.46 7.77 0.09
C LEU A 250 1.99 7.00 1.30
N TYR A 251 3.07 7.48 1.93
CA TYR A 251 3.58 6.89 3.17
C TYR A 251 2.56 6.95 4.31
N GLY A 252 1.91 8.10 4.50
CA GLY A 252 0.84 8.26 5.50
C GLY A 252 -0.36 7.34 5.24
N MET A 253 -0.77 7.21 3.97
CA MET A 253 -1.82 6.29 3.53
C MET A 253 -1.48 4.83 3.82
N PHE A 254 -0.27 4.39 3.45
CA PHE A 254 0.19 3.02 3.70
C PHE A 254 0.30 2.72 5.19
N LEU A 255 0.80 3.67 5.99
CA LEU A 255 0.87 3.53 7.44
C LEU A 255 -0.53 3.40 8.05
N TYR A 256 -1.50 4.21 7.60
CA TYR A 256 -2.90 4.09 8.03
C TYR A 256 -3.51 2.73 7.67
N MET A 257 -3.32 2.27 6.44
CA MET A 257 -3.82 0.95 6.02
C MET A 257 -3.15 -0.19 6.81
N GLY A 258 -1.86 -0.08 7.11
CA GLY A 258 -1.14 -1.02 7.98
C GLY A 258 -1.75 -1.08 9.38
N VAL A 259 -1.93 0.06 10.04
CA VAL A 259 -2.52 0.13 11.40
C VAL A 259 -3.96 -0.39 11.42
N MET A 260 -4.78 -0.01 10.44
CA MET A 260 -6.16 -0.51 10.33
C MET A 260 -6.21 -2.02 10.05
N GLY A 261 -5.31 -2.55 9.21
CA GLY A 261 -5.22 -3.97 8.89
C GLY A 261 -4.84 -4.82 10.11
N LEU A 262 -3.92 -4.35 10.95
CA LEU A 262 -3.51 -5.05 12.17
C LEU A 262 -4.63 -5.14 13.22
N ARG A 263 -5.54 -4.16 13.26
CA ARG A 263 -6.60 -4.07 14.29
C ARG A 263 -7.52 -5.27 14.30
N ASP A 264 -7.77 -5.88 13.14
CA ASP A 264 -8.74 -6.97 12.99
C ASP A 264 -8.13 -8.37 13.00
N LEU A 265 -6.80 -8.47 13.13
CA LEU A 265 -6.11 -9.75 13.27
C LEU A 265 -6.29 -10.34 14.66
N THR A 266 -6.73 -11.61 14.71
CA THR A 266 -6.88 -12.36 15.96
C THR A 266 -5.55 -12.51 16.69
N PHE A 267 -4.45 -12.72 15.96
CA PHE A 267 -3.10 -12.78 16.52
C PHE A 267 -2.75 -11.50 17.29
N VAL A 268 -2.89 -10.33 16.65
CA VAL A 268 -2.62 -9.02 17.29
C VAL A 268 -3.52 -8.82 18.50
N LYS A 269 -4.82 -9.18 18.41
CA LYS A 269 -5.74 -9.14 19.56
C LYS A 269 -5.26 -10.02 20.71
N ARG A 270 -4.74 -11.23 20.44
CA ARG A 270 -4.16 -12.12 21.46
C ARG A 270 -2.90 -11.53 22.08
N CYS A 271 -1.97 -11.01 21.27
CA CYS A 271 -0.77 -10.32 21.76
C CYS A 271 -1.14 -9.14 22.68
N MET A 272 -2.13 -8.32 22.27
CA MET A 272 -2.62 -7.21 23.10
C MET A 272 -3.28 -7.69 24.41
N ILE A 273 -3.97 -8.84 24.41
CA ILE A 273 -4.56 -9.42 25.63
C ILE A 273 -3.47 -9.93 26.58
N LEU A 274 -2.41 -10.53 26.06
CA LEU A 274 -1.25 -10.96 26.86
C LEU A 274 -0.60 -9.77 27.58
N MET A 275 -0.57 -8.60 26.95
CA MET A 275 -0.08 -7.35 27.57
C MET A 275 -1.06 -6.74 28.59
N LYS A 276 -2.33 -7.16 28.61
CA LYS A 276 -3.31 -6.70 29.62
C LYS A 276 -3.18 -7.53 30.90
N ARG A 277 -3.29 -6.87 32.05
CA ARG A 277 -3.39 -7.55 33.35
C ARG A 277 -4.56 -8.55 33.35
N ARG A 278 -4.33 -9.75 33.92
CA ARG A 278 -5.29 -10.88 33.97
C ARG A 278 -6.72 -10.50 34.42
N LYS A 279 -6.87 -9.51 35.30
CA LYS A 279 -8.19 -9.03 35.76
C LYS A 279 -9.11 -8.56 34.62
N HIS A 280 -8.56 -8.08 33.50
CA HIS A 280 -9.33 -7.57 32.37
C HIS A 280 -9.58 -8.61 31.26
N TRP A 281 -9.15 -9.86 31.45
CA TRP A 281 -9.29 -10.90 30.43
C TRP A 281 -10.77 -11.28 30.21
N LYS A 282 -11.58 -11.35 31.27
CA LYS A 282 -13.01 -11.71 31.18
C LYS A 282 -13.88 -10.70 30.41
N VAL A 283 -13.43 -9.45 30.27
CA VAL A 283 -14.17 -8.37 29.58
C VAL A 283 -14.00 -8.43 28.06
N SER A 284 -13.00 -9.14 27.55
CA SER A 284 -12.80 -9.33 26.11
C SER A 284 -13.69 -10.47 25.61
N SER A 285 -14.69 -10.16 24.79
CA SER A 285 -15.66 -11.11 24.20
C SER A 285 -15.05 -12.28 23.41
N MET A 286 -13.73 -12.28 23.20
CA MET A 286 -12.99 -13.36 22.54
C MET A 286 -12.74 -14.55 23.46
N LEU A 287 -12.69 -14.34 24.78
CA LEU A 287 -12.31 -15.35 25.76
C LEU A 287 -13.48 -16.15 26.34
N THR A 288 -14.72 -15.69 26.14
CA THR A 288 -15.90 -16.39 26.67
C THR A 288 -16.23 -17.68 25.92
N HIS A 289 -15.71 -17.88 24.70
CA HIS A 289 -16.21 -18.95 23.83
C HIS A 289 -15.22 -20.07 23.51
N PHE A 290 -13.91 -19.92 23.72
CA PHE A 290 -12.95 -20.90 23.15
C PHE A 290 -11.80 -21.40 24.03
N ILE A 291 -11.29 -20.69 25.06
CA ILE A 291 -10.00 -21.11 25.66
C ILE A 291 -9.91 -20.74 27.14
N SER A 292 -9.53 -21.71 27.99
CA SER A 292 -9.12 -21.45 29.38
C SER A 292 -7.87 -20.55 29.40
N PRO A 293 -7.74 -19.60 30.35
CA PRO A 293 -6.66 -18.62 30.36
C PRO A 293 -5.24 -19.21 30.35
N GLU A 294 -5.08 -20.49 30.69
CA GLU A 294 -3.81 -21.23 30.71
C GLU A 294 -3.35 -21.70 29.32
N ARG A 295 -4.26 -21.93 28.38
CA ARG A 295 -3.93 -22.36 27.00
C ARG A 295 -3.62 -21.20 26.04
N ILE A 296 -3.60 -19.96 26.53
CA ILE A 296 -3.27 -18.77 25.71
C ILE A 296 -1.75 -18.67 25.47
N TYR A 297 -0.93 -19.28 26.33
CA TYR A 297 0.53 -19.24 26.25
C TYR A 297 1.14 -20.29 25.30
N ILE A 298 0.33 -21.23 24.81
CA ILE A 298 0.69 -22.28 23.85
C ILE A 298 0.19 -21.86 22.47
#